data_AF-A0A8T0IT74-F1
#
_entry.id   AF-A0A8T0IT74-F1
#
_cell.length_a   1.000
_cell.length_b   1.000
_cell.length_c   1.000
_cell.angle_alpha   90.00
_cell.angle_beta   90.00
_cell.angle_gamma   90.00
#
_symmetry.space_group_name_H-M   'P 1'
#
loop_
_entity.id
_entity.type
_entity.pdbx_description
1 polymer ?
#
loop_
_entity_poly.entity_id
_entity_poly.type
_entity_poly.pdbx_seq_one_letter_code
_entity_poly.pdbx_strand_id
1 'polypeptide(L)'
;MLSTSLDIKPQTSYLVVYSGGAPSCTETVAMVKICAITVLLVLSVLSKTADGRKLIPRLLAQKTTCGSFFYNSQVNNDQGWKTVPEECVDGVGAYMEGAQFQADASGVSTAAEAYLTSITPTGDGKDIVVFDIDETALSNLPYYRQHKYGGEAFNSTPFDLWVEEGTAPAVPATLELFNTLIAAKFGVVFLTGRSESQREITVTNLYRAGYKNWTELILKSPEESGTTAVYYKSKKRTELAEKGYHIYSSVGDQWSDITGPYVGNRTFKVPNPMYFIA
;
A
#
# COMPACT_ATOMS: atom_id res chain seq x y z
N MET A 1 -34.30 38.30 -61.67
CA MET A 1 -33.73 39.25 -60.69
C MET A 1 -32.88 38.44 -59.72
N LEU A 2 -31.60 38.77 -59.61
CA LEU A 2 -30.70 38.21 -58.60
C LEU A 2 -31.15 38.62 -57.19
N SER A 3 -30.98 37.73 -56.22
CA SER A 3 -30.42 38.10 -54.91
C SER A 3 -29.95 36.85 -54.17
N THR A 4 -28.67 36.84 -53.83
CA THR A 4 -27.96 35.90 -52.97
C THR A 4 -28.00 36.38 -51.51
N SER A 5 -28.12 35.47 -50.55
CA SER A 5 -27.40 35.58 -49.27
C SER A 5 -27.36 34.23 -48.54
N LEU A 6 -26.14 33.75 -48.30
CA LEU A 6 -25.81 32.71 -47.33
C LEU A 6 -26.20 33.15 -45.91
N ASP A 7 -26.59 32.21 -45.04
CA ASP A 7 -26.04 32.22 -43.69
C ASP A 7 -26.01 30.82 -43.03
N ILE A 8 -24.93 30.60 -42.28
CA ILE A 8 -24.36 29.31 -41.87
C ILE A 8 -24.92 28.89 -40.49
N LYS A 9 -25.33 27.62 -40.36
CA LYS A 9 -25.68 26.97 -39.07
C LYS A 9 -24.42 26.51 -38.33
N PRO A 10 -24.31 26.64 -36.99
CA PRO A 10 -23.32 25.91 -36.23
C PRO A 10 -23.86 24.50 -35.89
N GLN A 11 -23.23 23.46 -36.43
CA GLN A 11 -23.40 22.09 -35.96
C GLN A 11 -22.38 21.79 -34.85
N THR A 12 -22.89 21.47 -33.67
CA THR A 12 -22.18 20.76 -32.60
C THR A 12 -21.80 19.37 -33.10
N SER A 13 -20.50 19.09 -33.18
CA SER A 13 -19.96 17.78 -33.53
C SER A 13 -19.23 17.17 -32.34
N TYR A 14 -19.62 15.94 -32.06
CA TYR A 14 -19.16 15.05 -30.99
C TYR A 14 -17.64 14.83 -31.02
N LEU A 15 -17.03 14.82 -29.84
CA LEU A 15 -15.66 14.37 -29.65
C LEU A 15 -15.64 12.83 -29.75
N VAL A 16 -15.26 12.32 -30.92
CA VAL A 16 -14.94 10.89 -31.11
C VAL A 16 -13.55 10.66 -30.50
N VAL A 17 -13.50 10.01 -29.34
CA VAL A 17 -12.25 9.49 -28.78
C VAL A 17 -11.88 8.25 -29.56
N TYR A 18 -10.85 8.34 -30.40
CA TYR A 18 -10.23 7.19 -31.05
C TYR A 18 -9.56 6.31 -29.98
N SER A 19 -10.12 5.15 -29.70
CA SER A 19 -9.43 4.02 -29.09
C SER A 19 -8.60 3.29 -30.15
N GLY A 20 -7.58 3.96 -30.67
CA GLY A 20 -6.53 3.32 -31.47
C GLY A 20 -5.39 2.89 -30.55
N GLY A 21 -5.12 1.59 -30.47
CA GLY A 21 -4.03 1.04 -29.65
C GLY A 21 -2.70 1.78 -29.88
N ALA A 22 -1.97 2.04 -28.80
CA ALA A 22 -0.65 2.63 -28.88
C ALA A 22 0.26 1.75 -29.77
N PRO A 23 0.97 2.32 -30.76
CA PRO A 23 1.87 1.54 -31.59
C PRO A 23 3.03 1.00 -30.73
N SER A 24 3.20 -0.32 -30.73
CA SER A 24 4.34 -1.03 -30.14
C SER A 24 5.64 -0.46 -30.72
N CYS A 25 6.40 0.28 -29.92
CA CYS A 25 7.65 0.93 -30.33
C CYS A 25 8.85 0.04 -29.98
N THR A 26 9.09 -1.03 -30.74
CA THR A 26 10.20 -1.95 -30.43
C THR A 26 11.10 -2.39 -31.59
N GLU A 27 10.92 -1.91 -32.83
CA GLU A 27 11.59 -2.66 -33.94
C GLU A 27 12.63 -1.93 -34.80
N THR A 28 12.85 -0.60 -34.76
CA THR A 28 14.03 0.00 -35.43
C THR A 28 14.46 1.36 -34.86
N VAL A 29 15.77 1.67 -34.95
CA VAL A 29 16.37 2.99 -34.56
C VAL A 29 15.70 4.18 -35.27
N ALA A 30 15.23 3.98 -36.50
CA ALA A 30 14.50 5.00 -37.26
C ALA A 30 13.14 5.33 -36.63
N MET A 31 12.41 4.31 -36.15
CA MET A 31 11.12 4.51 -35.49
C MET A 31 11.26 5.20 -34.13
N VAL A 32 12.33 4.92 -33.39
CA VAL A 32 12.64 5.63 -32.12
C VAL A 32 12.90 7.12 -32.38
N LYS A 33 13.65 7.46 -33.43
CA LYS A 33 13.92 8.87 -33.80
C LYS A 33 12.66 9.59 -34.26
N ILE A 34 11.83 8.94 -35.07
CA ILE A 34 10.54 9.49 -35.53
C ILE A 34 9.62 9.73 -34.32
N CYS A 35 9.55 8.77 -33.39
CA CYS A 35 8.74 8.90 -32.17
C CYS A 35 9.24 10.01 -31.24
N ALA A 36 10.56 10.15 -31.09
CA ALA A 36 11.15 11.25 -30.32
C ALA A 36 10.82 12.62 -30.97
N ILE A 37 10.91 12.72 -32.31
CA ILE A 37 10.57 13.94 -33.04
C ILE A 37 9.08 14.25 -32.91
N THR A 38 8.18 13.27 -33.02
CA THR A 38 6.74 13.50 -32.88
C THR A 38 6.37 13.89 -31.44
N VAL A 39 6.96 13.25 -30.43
CA VAL A 39 6.79 13.65 -29.02
C VAL A 39 7.29 15.08 -28.78
N LEU A 40 8.48 15.42 -29.30
CA LEU A 40 9.03 16.78 -29.21
C LEU A 40 8.16 17.81 -29.94
N LEU A 41 7.63 17.48 -31.12
CA LEU A 41 6.72 18.35 -31.85
C LEU A 41 5.41 18.55 -31.08
N VAL A 42 4.82 17.49 -30.53
CA VAL A 42 3.61 17.56 -29.70
C VAL A 42 3.86 18.43 -28.46
N LEU A 43 4.98 18.23 -27.75
CA LEU A 43 5.37 19.07 -26.60
C LEU A 43 5.63 20.53 -27.02
N SER A 44 6.22 20.77 -28.20
CA SER A 44 6.45 22.12 -28.73
C SER A 44 5.17 22.85 -29.13
N VAL A 45 4.15 22.11 -29.59
CA VAL A 45 2.83 22.64 -29.93
C VAL A 45 2.04 22.91 -28.65
N LEU A 46 2.02 21.96 -27.70
CA LEU A 46 1.39 22.14 -26.40
C LEU A 46 1.99 23.32 -25.63
N SER A 47 3.32 23.47 -25.61
CA SER A 47 3.97 24.63 -24.95
C SER A 47 3.67 25.98 -25.60
N LYS A 48 3.13 26.02 -26.82
CA LYS A 48 2.72 27.25 -27.50
C LYS A 48 1.24 27.59 -27.27
N THR A 49 0.39 26.62 -26.97
CA THR A 49 -1.03 26.87 -26.65
C THR A 49 -1.17 27.45 -25.23
N ALA A 50 -2.20 28.28 -25.01
CA ALA A 50 -2.49 28.83 -23.69
C ALA A 50 -2.85 27.73 -22.67
N ASP A 51 -3.46 26.63 -23.15
CA ASP A 51 -3.79 25.45 -22.35
C ASP A 51 -2.56 24.61 -22.00
N GLY A 52 -1.67 24.33 -22.96
CA GLY A 52 -0.50 23.51 -22.67
C GLY A 52 0.56 24.25 -21.84
N ARG A 53 0.61 25.59 -21.88
CA ARG A 53 1.38 26.42 -20.92
C ARG A 53 0.87 26.32 -19.49
N LYS A 54 -0.40 26.01 -19.27
CA LYS A 54 -0.99 25.79 -17.94
C LYS A 54 -0.92 24.32 -17.52
N LEU A 55 -0.97 23.40 -18.48
CA LEU A 55 -0.97 21.96 -18.23
C LEU A 55 0.34 21.44 -17.62
N ILE A 56 1.50 21.83 -18.17
CA ILE A 56 2.80 21.35 -17.66
C ILE A 56 3.05 21.79 -16.20
N PRO A 57 2.88 23.08 -15.82
CA PRO A 57 3.01 23.49 -14.42
C PRO A 57 1.99 22.82 -13.50
N ARG A 58 0.75 22.59 -13.97
CA ARG A 58 -0.29 21.92 -13.18
C ARG A 58 0.04 20.45 -12.92
N LEU A 59 0.53 19.73 -13.92
CA LEU A 59 0.98 18.34 -13.77
C LEU A 59 2.20 18.24 -12.84
N LEU A 60 3.15 19.17 -12.94
CA LEU A 60 4.30 19.23 -12.03
C LEU A 60 3.89 19.57 -10.59
N ALA A 61 2.98 20.53 -10.41
CA ALA A 61 2.43 20.87 -9.10
C ALA A 61 1.68 19.68 -8.48
N GLN A 62 0.84 18.99 -9.25
CA GLN A 62 0.13 17.77 -8.82
C GLN A 62 1.10 16.64 -8.42
N LYS A 63 2.17 16.42 -9.20
CA LYS A 63 3.21 15.45 -8.83
C LYS A 63 3.91 15.82 -7.52
N THR A 64 4.11 17.12 -7.27
CA THR A 64 4.75 17.63 -6.06
C THR A 64 3.82 17.51 -4.85
N THR A 65 2.52 17.76 -5.00
CA THR A 65 1.52 17.63 -3.93
C THR A 65 1.29 16.18 -3.54
N CYS A 66 1.20 15.25 -4.49
CA CYS A 66 1.02 13.83 -4.18
C CYS A 66 2.27 13.19 -3.56
N GLY A 67 3.47 13.61 -3.98
CA GLY A 67 4.71 13.21 -3.29
C GLY A 67 4.74 13.70 -1.83
N SER A 68 4.23 14.92 -1.59
CA SER A 68 4.13 15.48 -0.23
C SER A 68 3.08 14.74 0.61
N PHE A 69 1.91 14.43 0.05
CA PHE A 69 0.90 13.60 0.72
C PHE A 69 1.45 12.22 1.08
N PHE A 70 2.11 11.55 0.13
CA PHE A 70 2.73 10.25 0.36
C PHE A 70 3.72 10.33 1.53
N TYR A 71 4.68 11.26 1.48
CA TYR A 71 5.66 11.43 2.55
C TYR A 71 4.99 11.70 3.91
N ASN A 72 4.11 12.70 3.99
CA ASN A 72 3.49 13.12 5.25
C ASN A 72 2.55 12.07 5.84
N SER A 73 1.88 11.25 5.02
CA SER A 73 1.11 10.10 5.49
C SER A 73 2.00 9.01 6.07
N GLN A 74 3.19 8.76 5.49
CA GLN A 74 4.10 7.74 5.98
C GLN A 74 4.84 8.15 7.25
N VAL A 75 5.17 9.43 7.42
CA VAL A 75 5.88 9.94 8.62
C VAL A 75 4.97 10.47 9.74
N ASN A 76 3.67 10.17 9.66
CA ASN A 76 2.67 10.51 10.67
C ASN A 76 2.39 12.01 10.87
N ASN A 77 2.75 12.85 9.89
CA ASN A 77 2.39 14.28 9.91
C ASN A 77 0.91 14.47 9.57
N ASP A 78 0.44 13.76 8.53
CA ASP A 78 -0.95 13.79 8.11
C ASP A 78 -1.69 12.58 8.71
N GLN A 79 -2.57 12.85 9.67
CA GLN A 79 -3.33 11.82 10.40
C GLN A 79 -4.83 11.92 10.14
N GLY A 80 -5.53 10.79 10.23
CA GLY A 80 -7.00 10.76 10.25
C GLY A 80 -7.69 11.04 8.90
N TRP A 81 -6.93 11.06 7.80
CA TRP A 81 -7.49 11.16 6.46
C TRP A 81 -8.37 9.94 6.14
N LYS A 82 -9.41 10.14 5.32
CA LYS A 82 -10.47 9.15 5.07
C LYS A 82 -10.32 8.42 3.75
N THR A 83 -9.78 9.11 2.76
CA THR A 83 -9.47 8.59 1.44
C THR A 83 -8.19 9.23 0.93
N VAL A 84 -7.51 8.55 0.02
CA VAL A 84 -6.46 9.16 -0.80
C VAL A 84 -7.08 10.34 -1.58
N PRO A 85 -6.42 11.51 -1.64
CA PRO A 85 -6.88 12.62 -2.47
C PRO A 85 -7.11 12.17 -3.91
N GLU A 86 -8.22 12.59 -4.52
CA GLU A 86 -8.64 12.12 -5.85
C GLU A 86 -7.52 12.29 -6.89
N GLU A 87 -6.83 13.43 -6.84
CA GLU A 87 -5.71 13.75 -7.73
C GLU A 87 -4.45 12.87 -7.52
N CYS A 88 -4.39 12.10 -6.43
CA CYS A 88 -3.26 11.25 -6.05
C CYS A 88 -3.54 9.75 -6.20
N VAL A 89 -4.78 9.35 -6.47
CA VAL A 89 -5.18 7.94 -6.63
C VAL A 89 -4.30 7.19 -7.64
N ASP A 90 -4.13 7.74 -8.84
CA ASP A 90 -3.31 7.11 -9.89
C ASP A 90 -1.84 7.00 -9.48
N GLY A 91 -1.34 8.01 -8.75
CA GLY A 91 0.03 8.02 -8.22
C GLY A 91 0.25 6.96 -7.14
N VAL A 92 -0.74 6.77 -6.26
CA VAL A 92 -0.73 5.72 -5.24
C VAL A 92 -0.81 4.34 -5.90
N GLY A 93 -1.69 4.14 -6.89
CA GLY A 93 -1.76 2.90 -7.66
C GLY A 93 -0.44 2.57 -8.35
N ALA A 94 0.16 3.54 -9.04
CA ALA A 94 1.45 3.37 -9.70
C ALA A 94 2.59 3.05 -8.72
N TYR A 95 2.56 3.62 -7.50
CA TYR A 95 3.52 3.30 -6.45
C TYR A 95 3.33 1.86 -5.95
N MET A 96 2.11 1.47 -5.58
CA MET A 96 1.79 0.16 -4.99
C MET A 96 2.02 -1.01 -5.96
N GLU A 97 1.75 -0.80 -7.25
CA GLU A 97 2.01 -1.82 -8.29
C GLU A 97 3.45 -1.78 -8.83
N GLY A 98 4.18 -0.70 -8.54
CA GLY A 98 5.49 -0.45 -9.07
C GLY A 98 6.63 -1.06 -8.26
N ALA A 99 7.82 -1.01 -8.85
CA ALA A 99 9.06 -1.46 -8.20
C ALA A 99 9.43 -0.63 -6.96
N GLN A 100 8.91 0.60 -6.84
CA GLN A 100 9.23 1.47 -5.70
C GLN A 100 8.68 0.92 -4.38
N PHE A 101 7.41 0.47 -4.35
CA PHE A 101 6.86 -0.18 -3.16
C PHE A 101 7.67 -1.41 -2.75
N GLN A 102 8.07 -2.24 -3.73
CA GLN A 102 8.91 -3.41 -3.46
C GLN A 102 10.27 -3.04 -2.88
N ALA A 103 10.92 -2.01 -3.43
CA ALA A 103 12.21 -1.52 -2.94
C ALA A 103 12.09 -0.95 -1.52
N ASP A 104 11.04 -0.18 -1.24
CA ASP A 104 10.82 0.43 0.08
C ASP A 104 10.49 -0.63 1.13
N ALA A 105 9.61 -1.60 0.82
CA ALA A 105 9.30 -2.73 1.70
C ALA A 105 10.53 -3.64 1.94
N SER A 106 11.35 -3.85 0.92
CA SER A 106 12.63 -4.58 1.03
C SER A 106 13.64 -3.84 1.90
N GLY A 107 13.72 -2.50 1.79
CA GLY A 107 14.57 -1.67 2.65
C GLY A 107 14.19 -1.78 4.12
N VAL A 108 12.88 -1.76 4.42
CA VAL A 108 12.37 -1.98 5.78
C VAL A 108 12.74 -3.36 6.29
N SER A 109 12.50 -4.40 5.49
CA SER A 109 12.77 -5.80 5.86
C SER A 109 14.27 -6.07 6.06
N THR A 110 15.12 -5.50 5.21
CA THR A 110 16.59 -5.58 5.34
C THR A 110 17.07 -4.91 6.63
N ALA A 111 16.53 -3.74 6.96
CA ALA A 111 16.87 -3.06 8.21
C ALA A 111 16.39 -3.83 9.45
N ALA A 112 15.22 -4.48 9.36
CA ALA A 112 14.69 -5.35 10.40
C ALA A 112 15.55 -6.60 10.59
N GLU A 113 15.90 -7.27 9.50
CA GLU A 113 16.76 -8.45 9.50
C GLU A 113 18.13 -8.13 10.14
N ALA A 114 18.80 -7.08 9.69
CA ALA A 114 20.10 -6.68 10.22
C ALA A 114 20.06 -6.39 11.73
N TYR A 115 18.96 -5.81 12.22
CA TYR A 115 18.78 -5.56 13.64
C TYR A 115 18.49 -6.86 14.42
N LEU A 116 17.50 -7.63 13.98
CA LEU A 116 17.01 -8.80 14.73
C LEU A 116 18.00 -9.96 14.72
N THR A 117 18.73 -10.17 13.62
CA THR A 117 19.77 -11.22 13.54
C THR A 117 21.04 -10.87 14.30
N SER A 118 21.21 -9.62 14.75
CA SER A 118 22.28 -9.25 15.69
C SER A 118 21.99 -9.71 17.13
N ILE A 119 20.77 -10.16 17.40
CA ILE A 119 20.29 -10.61 18.70
C ILE A 119 20.30 -12.14 18.71
N THR A 120 20.78 -12.73 19.80
CA THR A 120 20.70 -14.18 20.01
C THR A 120 19.52 -14.47 20.93
N PRO A 121 18.44 -15.14 20.44
CA PRO A 121 17.36 -15.60 21.31
C PRO A 121 17.89 -16.48 22.44
N THR A 122 17.26 -16.39 23.60
CA THR A 122 17.59 -17.16 24.81
C THR A 122 17.35 -18.66 24.63
N GLY A 123 16.46 -19.04 23.70
CA GLY A 123 16.15 -20.42 23.36
C GLY A 123 15.02 -21.04 24.19
N ASP A 124 14.34 -20.27 25.04
CA ASP A 124 13.18 -20.70 25.83
C ASP A 124 11.84 -20.62 25.07
N GLY A 125 11.88 -20.11 23.84
CA GLY A 125 10.69 -19.90 22.99
C GLY A 125 9.90 -18.64 23.33
N LYS A 126 10.43 -17.73 24.15
CA LYS A 126 9.78 -16.48 24.57
C LYS A 126 10.28 -15.23 23.85
N ASP A 127 11.38 -15.30 23.11
CA ASP A 127 11.88 -14.21 22.28
C ASP A 127 11.04 -14.09 20.99
N ILE A 128 10.23 -13.02 20.88
CA ILE A 128 9.27 -12.86 19.78
C ILE A 128 9.40 -11.54 19.04
N VAL A 129 8.92 -11.57 17.79
CA VAL A 129 8.66 -10.40 16.96
C VAL A 129 7.17 -10.38 16.61
N VAL A 130 6.54 -9.20 16.74
CA VAL A 130 5.12 -9.02 16.43
C VAL A 130 4.97 -8.50 15.01
N PHE A 131 4.13 -9.16 14.21
CA PHE A 131 3.81 -8.77 12.84
C PHE A 131 2.33 -8.40 12.76
N ASP A 132 2.02 -7.27 12.15
CA ASP A 132 0.68 -7.06 11.59
C ASP A 132 0.44 -7.97 10.35
N ILE A 133 -0.81 -8.09 9.91
CA ILE A 133 -1.20 -8.86 8.72
C ILE A 133 -1.47 -7.99 7.51
N ASP A 134 -2.44 -7.07 7.56
CA ASP A 134 -2.99 -6.43 6.36
C ASP A 134 -2.08 -5.30 5.86
N GLU A 135 -1.60 -5.38 4.61
CA GLU A 135 -0.51 -4.58 4.03
C GLU A 135 0.87 -4.74 4.68
N THR A 136 0.97 -5.60 5.71
CA THR A 136 2.24 -5.98 6.35
C THR A 136 2.72 -7.34 5.87
N ALA A 137 2.00 -8.41 6.22
CA ALA A 137 2.32 -9.78 5.84
C ALA A 137 1.54 -10.23 4.60
N LEU A 138 0.26 -9.86 4.51
CA LEU A 138 -0.61 -10.14 3.37
C LEU A 138 -0.97 -8.82 2.68
N SER A 139 -0.94 -8.79 1.35
CA SER A 139 -1.34 -7.62 0.57
C SER A 139 -2.78 -7.75 0.09
N ASN A 140 -3.61 -6.77 0.46
CA ASN A 140 -4.96 -6.58 -0.05
C ASN A 140 -4.96 -5.69 -1.31
N LEU A 141 -3.81 -5.43 -1.93
CA LEU A 141 -3.71 -4.68 -3.18
C LEU A 141 -4.65 -5.18 -4.29
N PRO A 142 -4.93 -6.50 -4.47
CA PRO A 142 -5.93 -6.93 -5.44
C PRO A 142 -7.35 -6.41 -5.17
N TYR A 143 -7.73 -6.26 -3.91
CA TYR A 143 -8.98 -5.60 -3.51
C TYR A 143 -8.90 -4.09 -3.80
N TYR A 144 -7.84 -3.43 -3.34
CA TYR A 144 -7.70 -1.98 -3.48
C TYR A 144 -7.57 -1.52 -4.93
N ARG A 145 -7.07 -2.35 -5.85
CA ARG A 145 -7.11 -2.09 -7.30
C ARG A 145 -8.52 -1.82 -7.82
N GLN A 146 -9.51 -2.52 -7.26
CA GLN A 146 -10.92 -2.38 -7.63
C GLN A 146 -11.61 -1.24 -6.88
N HIS A 147 -10.96 -0.69 -5.85
CA HIS A 147 -11.48 0.35 -4.95
C HIS A 147 -10.56 1.59 -4.95
N LYS A 148 -10.05 1.94 -6.13
CA LYS A 148 -9.27 3.16 -6.41
C LYS A 148 -8.08 3.37 -5.46
N TYR A 149 -7.39 2.31 -5.06
CA TYR A 149 -6.21 2.36 -4.20
C TYR A 149 -6.38 3.23 -2.94
N GLY A 150 -7.58 3.25 -2.36
CA GLY A 150 -7.91 4.08 -1.19
C GLY A 150 -8.60 5.40 -1.50
N GLY A 151 -8.89 5.69 -2.77
CA GLY A 151 -9.69 6.84 -3.19
C GLY A 151 -11.18 6.73 -2.84
N GLU A 152 -11.64 5.55 -2.42
CA GLU A 152 -13.00 5.31 -1.96
C GLU A 152 -13.03 5.13 -0.44
N ALA A 153 -14.11 5.60 0.19
CA ALA A 153 -14.29 5.41 1.63
C ALA A 153 -14.37 3.91 1.96
N PHE A 154 -13.67 3.50 3.02
CA PHE A 154 -13.66 2.11 3.44
C PHE A 154 -15.07 1.60 3.75
N ASN A 155 -15.40 0.43 3.21
CA ASN A 155 -16.63 -0.29 3.51
C ASN A 155 -16.25 -1.70 3.96
N SER A 156 -16.61 -2.05 5.19
CA SER A 156 -16.25 -3.34 5.78
C SER A 156 -16.95 -4.50 5.08
N THR A 157 -18.17 -4.33 4.57
CA THR A 157 -18.92 -5.45 3.96
C THR A 157 -18.19 -6.09 2.75
N PRO A 158 -17.82 -5.33 1.69
CA PRO A 158 -17.06 -5.91 0.58
C PRO A 158 -15.65 -6.32 0.96
N PHE A 159 -15.02 -5.65 1.94
CA PHE A 159 -13.69 -6.03 2.41
C PHE A 159 -13.71 -7.36 3.17
N ASP A 160 -14.73 -7.59 4.01
CA ASP A 160 -14.91 -8.84 4.73
C ASP A 160 -15.14 -9.99 3.73
N LEU A 161 -15.92 -9.77 2.68
CA LEU A 161 -16.08 -10.76 1.60
C LEU A 161 -14.75 -11.08 0.90
N TRP A 162 -13.90 -10.08 0.67
CA TRP A 162 -12.54 -10.28 0.14
C TRP A 162 -11.67 -11.12 1.10
N VAL A 163 -11.72 -10.84 2.40
CA VAL A 163 -10.98 -11.62 3.40
C VAL A 163 -11.45 -13.08 3.42
N GLU A 164 -12.75 -13.33 3.26
CA GLU A 164 -13.34 -14.68 3.20
C GLU A 164 -12.88 -15.50 1.98
N GLU A 165 -12.33 -14.86 0.94
CA GLU A 165 -11.72 -15.60 -0.18
C GLU A 165 -10.41 -16.31 0.24
N GLY A 166 -9.68 -15.74 1.19
CA GLY A 166 -8.41 -16.28 1.69
C GLY A 166 -7.35 -16.42 0.59
N THR A 167 -7.27 -15.42 -0.30
CA THR A 167 -6.41 -15.38 -1.50
C THR A 167 -5.41 -14.23 -1.50
N ALA A 168 -5.35 -13.41 -0.45
CA ALA A 168 -4.42 -12.29 -0.38
C ALA A 168 -2.96 -12.78 -0.49
N PRO A 169 -2.16 -12.30 -1.46
CA PRO A 169 -0.76 -12.73 -1.60
C PRO A 169 0.09 -12.22 -0.44
N ALA A 170 1.25 -12.87 -0.20
CA ALA A 170 2.24 -12.34 0.72
C ALA A 170 2.81 -11.00 0.22
N VAL A 171 3.18 -10.12 1.14
CA VAL A 171 4.16 -9.06 0.87
C VAL A 171 5.54 -9.74 0.81
N PRO A 172 6.22 -9.81 -0.35
CA PRO A 172 7.37 -10.70 -0.52
C PRO A 172 8.51 -10.44 0.46
N ALA A 173 8.89 -9.17 0.66
CA ALA A 173 9.95 -8.79 1.57
C ALA A 173 9.66 -9.18 3.04
N THR A 174 8.39 -9.06 3.46
CA THR A 174 7.97 -9.45 4.81
C THR A 174 8.01 -10.96 4.99
N LEU A 175 7.67 -11.75 3.96
CA LEU A 175 7.78 -13.21 3.99
C LEU A 175 9.24 -13.68 4.07
N GLU A 176 10.14 -13.02 3.35
CA GLU A 176 11.58 -13.28 3.46
C GLU A 176 12.09 -13.01 4.88
N LEU A 177 11.78 -11.83 5.44
CA LEU A 177 12.11 -11.50 6.83
C LEU A 177 11.56 -12.54 7.81
N PHE A 178 10.28 -12.91 7.67
CA PHE A 178 9.65 -13.93 8.51
C PHE A 178 10.45 -15.24 8.49
N ASN A 179 10.81 -15.75 7.31
CA ASN A 179 11.56 -16.99 7.18
C ASN A 179 12.96 -16.88 7.82
N THR A 180 13.64 -15.74 7.68
CA THR A 180 14.90 -15.47 8.37
C THR A 180 14.74 -15.52 9.88
N LEU A 181 13.68 -14.93 10.44
CA LEU A 181 13.42 -14.92 11.88
C LEU A 181 13.13 -16.32 12.44
N ILE A 182 12.32 -17.12 11.73
CA ILE A 182 12.06 -18.52 12.09
C ILE A 182 13.36 -19.33 12.07
N ALA A 183 14.22 -19.14 11.06
CA ALA A 183 15.53 -19.79 10.98
C ALA A 183 16.44 -19.38 12.15
N ALA A 184 16.39 -18.11 12.55
CA ALA A 184 17.10 -17.53 13.68
C ALA A 184 16.50 -17.87 15.06
N LYS A 185 15.46 -18.71 15.11
CA LYS A 185 14.80 -19.18 16.35
C LYS A 185 14.00 -18.13 17.12
N PHE A 186 13.64 -17.01 16.47
CA PHE A 186 12.60 -16.14 17.00
C PHE A 186 11.23 -16.78 16.85
N GLY A 187 10.37 -16.57 17.83
CA GLY A 187 8.93 -16.72 17.63
C GLY A 187 8.35 -15.53 16.86
N VAL A 188 7.31 -15.77 16.08
CA VAL A 188 6.56 -14.70 15.42
C VAL A 188 5.12 -14.74 15.89
N VAL A 189 4.62 -13.62 16.37
CA VAL A 189 3.21 -13.46 16.73
C VAL A 189 2.54 -12.54 15.72
N PHE A 190 1.50 -13.04 15.07
CA PHE A 190 0.64 -12.20 14.23
C PHE A 190 -0.42 -11.51 15.09
N LEU A 191 -0.52 -10.19 15.00
CA LEU A 191 -1.49 -9.36 15.73
C LEU A 191 -2.23 -8.45 14.75
N THR A 192 -3.46 -8.82 14.41
CA THR A 192 -4.26 -8.17 13.35
C THR A 192 -5.52 -7.50 13.88
N GLY A 193 -6.00 -6.50 13.15
CA GLY A 193 -7.32 -5.89 13.37
C GLY A 193 -8.51 -6.72 12.85
N ARG A 194 -8.26 -7.81 12.10
CA ARG A 194 -9.31 -8.73 11.64
C ARG A 194 -10.11 -9.29 12.81
N SER A 195 -11.38 -9.63 12.54
CA SER A 195 -12.28 -10.20 13.53
C SER A 195 -11.92 -11.65 13.84
N GLU A 196 -12.12 -12.09 15.09
CA GLU A 196 -11.99 -13.49 15.50
C GLU A 196 -12.84 -14.45 14.64
N SER A 197 -13.96 -13.99 14.10
CA SER A 197 -14.77 -14.77 13.14
C SER A 197 -14.03 -15.15 11.86
N GLN A 198 -12.99 -14.39 11.48
CA GLN A 198 -12.16 -14.60 10.29
C GLN A 198 -10.92 -15.46 10.60
N ARG A 199 -10.82 -16.09 11.78
CA ARG A 199 -9.62 -16.84 12.19
C ARG A 199 -9.27 -17.95 11.19
N GLU A 200 -10.24 -18.81 10.86
CA GLU A 200 -9.99 -19.98 10.01
C GLU A 200 -9.49 -19.58 8.62
N ILE A 201 -10.15 -18.60 8.00
CA ILE A 201 -9.75 -18.12 6.68
C ILE A 201 -8.42 -17.37 6.72
N THR A 202 -8.14 -16.60 7.77
CA THR A 202 -6.86 -15.91 7.95
C THR A 202 -5.70 -16.91 8.11
N VAL A 203 -5.89 -17.97 8.90
CA VAL A 203 -4.90 -19.06 9.02
C VAL A 203 -4.67 -19.73 7.66
N THR A 204 -5.75 -20.05 6.95
CA THR A 204 -5.68 -20.66 5.61
C THR A 204 -4.91 -19.77 4.64
N ASN A 205 -5.17 -18.47 4.64
CA ASN A 205 -4.51 -17.52 3.77
C ASN A 205 -3.01 -17.39 4.11
N LEU A 206 -2.65 -17.27 5.40
CA LEU A 206 -1.25 -17.22 5.84
C LEU A 206 -0.48 -18.46 5.37
N TYR A 207 -1.05 -19.66 5.53
CA TYR A 207 -0.44 -20.90 5.04
C TYR A 207 -0.26 -20.92 3.52
N ARG A 208 -1.29 -20.50 2.77
CA ARG A 208 -1.22 -20.40 1.29
C ARG A 208 -0.17 -19.39 0.83
N ALA A 209 -0.03 -18.29 1.56
CA ALA A 209 0.95 -17.25 1.31
C ALA A 209 2.38 -17.64 1.69
N GLY A 210 2.57 -18.77 2.38
CA GLY A 210 3.89 -19.35 2.70
C GLY A 210 4.35 -19.16 4.13
N TYR A 211 3.57 -18.48 4.98
CA TYR A 211 3.86 -18.37 6.41
C TYR A 211 3.61 -19.71 7.10
N LYS A 212 4.56 -20.17 7.90
CA LYS A 212 4.50 -21.46 8.64
C LYS A 212 5.25 -21.33 9.95
N ASN A 213 4.87 -22.13 10.95
CA ASN A 213 5.56 -22.21 12.24
C ASN A 213 5.58 -20.88 13.03
N TRP A 214 4.58 -20.01 12.86
CA TRP A 214 4.41 -18.86 13.75
C TRP A 214 3.95 -19.33 15.14
N THR A 215 4.18 -18.50 16.15
CA THR A 215 3.94 -18.81 17.57
C THR A 215 2.47 -18.66 17.95
N GLU A 216 1.87 -17.53 17.59
CA GLU A 216 0.50 -17.19 17.98
C GLU A 216 -0.16 -16.31 16.91
N LEU A 217 -1.47 -16.43 16.74
CA LEU A 217 -2.29 -15.54 15.92
C LEU A 217 -3.37 -14.91 16.80
N ILE A 218 -3.32 -13.59 16.94
CA ILE A 218 -4.24 -12.79 17.76
C ILE A 218 -5.11 -11.97 16.81
N LEU A 219 -6.43 -12.20 16.89
CA LEU A 219 -7.46 -11.41 16.20
C LEU A 219 -8.31 -10.67 17.23
N LYS A 220 -9.17 -9.77 16.75
CA LYS A 220 -10.01 -8.92 17.58
C LYS A 220 -11.27 -9.67 18.00
N SER A 221 -11.51 -9.79 19.30
CA SER A 221 -12.74 -10.43 19.78
C SER A 221 -13.96 -9.50 19.60
N PRO A 222 -15.20 -10.04 19.64
CA PRO A 222 -16.40 -9.21 19.57
C PRO A 222 -16.47 -8.13 20.65
N GLU A 223 -15.98 -8.42 21.87
CA GLU A 223 -15.96 -7.49 23.01
C GLU A 223 -14.97 -6.34 22.82
N GLU A 224 -14.00 -6.52 21.94
CA GLU A 224 -12.99 -5.51 21.62
C GLU A 224 -13.41 -4.63 20.44
N SER A 225 -14.57 -4.91 19.83
CA SER A 225 -15.16 -4.08 18.78
C SER A 225 -15.33 -2.62 19.21
N GLY A 226 -15.06 -1.69 18.30
CA GLY A 226 -15.12 -0.25 18.57
C GLY A 226 -13.91 0.36 19.26
N THR A 227 -12.96 -0.44 19.75
CA THR A 227 -11.67 0.09 20.23
C THR A 227 -10.78 0.57 19.08
N THR A 228 -9.97 1.61 19.31
CA THR A 228 -8.94 2.05 18.35
C THR A 228 -7.87 0.98 18.17
N ALA A 229 -7.19 1.00 17.02
CA ALA A 229 -6.15 0.02 16.74
C ALA A 229 -4.96 0.17 17.69
N VAL A 230 -4.52 1.40 17.99
CA VAL A 230 -3.45 1.66 18.97
C VAL A 230 -3.83 1.05 20.32
N TYR A 231 -5.05 1.27 20.80
CA TYR A 231 -5.47 0.78 22.12
C TYR A 231 -5.50 -0.76 22.14
N TYR A 232 -6.18 -1.37 21.17
CA TYR A 232 -6.30 -2.81 21.06
C TYR A 232 -4.92 -3.49 20.95
N LYS A 233 -4.07 -3.04 20.01
CA LYS A 233 -2.77 -3.67 19.80
C LYS A 233 -1.82 -3.44 20.97
N SER A 234 -1.87 -2.27 21.61
CA SER A 234 -1.13 -2.01 22.85
C SER A 234 -1.53 -2.96 23.97
N LYS A 235 -2.83 -3.16 24.18
CA LYS A 235 -3.35 -4.11 25.18
C LYS A 235 -2.85 -5.52 24.90
N LYS A 236 -2.92 -6.00 23.65
CA LYS A 236 -2.46 -7.35 23.28
C LYS A 236 -0.96 -7.56 23.43
N ARG A 237 -0.13 -6.55 23.13
CA ARG A 237 1.32 -6.63 23.40
C ARG A 237 1.63 -6.64 24.90
N THR A 238 0.87 -5.89 25.72
CA THR A 238 0.97 -5.98 27.18
C THR A 238 0.62 -7.38 27.68
N GLU A 239 -0.49 -7.97 27.21
CA GLU A 239 -0.88 -9.34 27.57
C GLU A 239 0.19 -10.37 27.19
N LEU A 240 0.87 -10.20 26.04
CA LEU A 240 2.02 -11.04 25.65
C LEU A 240 3.20 -10.89 26.62
N ALA A 241 3.56 -9.65 26.98
CA ALA A 241 4.65 -9.39 27.93
C ALA A 241 4.33 -9.98 29.31
N GLU A 242 3.09 -9.87 29.78
CA GLU A 242 2.62 -10.46 31.04
C GLU A 242 2.63 -12.00 31.01
N LYS A 243 2.46 -12.62 29.84
CA LYS A 243 2.68 -14.07 29.61
C LYS A 243 4.17 -14.46 29.56
N GLY A 244 5.08 -13.51 29.81
CA GLY A 244 6.52 -13.70 29.85
C GLY A 244 7.21 -13.68 28.49
N TYR A 245 6.56 -13.18 27.43
CA TYR A 245 7.23 -13.00 26.14
C TYR A 245 8.16 -11.78 26.15
N HIS A 246 9.32 -11.92 25.52
CA HIS A 246 10.26 -10.84 25.24
C HIS A 246 10.02 -10.31 23.82
N ILE A 247 9.30 -9.19 23.71
CA ILE A 247 9.01 -8.57 22.41
C ILE A 247 10.21 -7.71 22.00
N TYR A 248 10.94 -8.12 20.95
CA TYR A 248 12.10 -7.37 20.45
C TYR A 248 11.73 -6.29 19.47
N SER A 249 10.69 -6.53 18.67
CA SER A 249 10.26 -5.60 17.63
C SER A 249 8.80 -5.82 17.24
N SER A 250 8.21 -4.78 16.69
CA SER A 250 6.92 -4.80 15.99
C SER A 250 7.13 -4.30 14.56
N VAL A 251 6.56 -5.04 13.61
CA VAL A 251 6.56 -4.73 12.17
C VAL A 251 5.11 -4.52 11.75
N GLY A 252 4.81 -3.39 11.14
CA GLY A 252 3.45 -3.07 10.71
C GLY A 252 3.40 -1.93 9.71
N ASP A 253 2.32 -1.85 8.95
CA ASP A 253 2.09 -0.85 7.92
C ASP A 253 1.39 0.41 8.47
N GLN A 254 0.94 0.38 9.72
CA GLN A 254 0.33 1.53 10.40
C GLN A 254 1.14 1.94 11.63
N TRP A 255 1.10 3.24 11.94
CA TRP A 255 1.69 3.71 13.21
C TRP A 255 0.98 3.09 14.42
N SER A 256 -0.29 2.68 14.29
CA SER A 256 -1.01 1.95 15.33
C SER A 256 -0.40 0.60 15.71
N ASP A 257 0.41 0.02 14.84
CA ASP A 257 0.99 -1.32 15.04
C ASP A 257 2.30 -1.24 15.82
N ILE A 258 2.98 -0.11 15.69
CA ILE A 258 4.37 0.10 16.12
C ILE A 258 4.51 1.23 17.15
N THR A 259 3.40 1.70 17.72
CA THR A 259 3.39 2.69 18.81
C THR A 259 2.64 2.15 20.03
N GLY A 260 2.89 2.77 21.18
CA GLY A 260 2.35 2.35 22.47
C GLY A 260 3.30 1.43 23.24
N PRO A 261 2.85 0.86 24.37
CA PRO A 261 3.66 -0.02 25.18
C PRO A 261 4.00 -1.33 24.45
N TYR A 262 5.11 -1.93 24.87
CA TYR A 262 5.60 -3.25 24.44
C TYR A 262 5.73 -3.44 22.93
N VAL A 263 6.07 -2.38 22.19
CA VAL A 263 6.36 -2.46 20.74
C VAL A 263 7.73 -3.07 20.43
N GLY A 264 8.55 -3.30 21.45
CA GLY A 264 9.93 -3.73 21.34
C GLY A 264 10.93 -2.57 21.30
N ASN A 265 12.21 -2.91 21.21
CA ASN A 265 13.32 -1.95 21.31
C ASN A 265 13.50 -1.14 20.01
N ARG A 266 13.05 -1.69 18.89
CA ARG A 266 13.03 -1.02 17.58
C ARG A 266 11.80 -1.46 16.81
N THR A 267 11.21 -0.56 16.05
CA THR A 267 10.04 -0.86 15.22
C THR A 267 10.30 -0.58 13.75
N PHE A 268 9.51 -1.20 12.88
CA PHE A 268 9.68 -1.14 11.44
C PHE A 268 8.34 -0.87 10.75
N LYS A 269 8.23 0.29 10.09
CA LYS A 269 7.03 0.77 9.41
C LYS A 269 7.06 0.34 7.94
N VAL A 270 6.22 -0.60 7.55
CA VAL A 270 5.99 -0.94 6.14
C VAL A 270 5.23 0.22 5.46
N PRO A 271 5.56 0.61 4.23
CA PRO A 271 4.83 1.68 3.57
C PRO A 271 3.39 1.27 3.25
N ASN A 272 2.42 2.12 3.57
CA ASN A 272 1.05 1.97 3.11
C ASN A 272 0.39 3.33 2.90
N PRO A 273 0.24 3.77 1.64
CA PRO A 273 -0.45 5.01 1.28
C PRO A 273 -1.94 4.83 0.96
N MET A 274 -2.50 3.62 1.03
CA MET A 274 -3.88 3.33 0.61
C MET A 274 -4.90 3.62 1.71
N TYR A 275 -4.53 3.50 2.97
CA TYR A 275 -5.43 3.81 4.09
C TYR A 275 -4.67 4.22 5.37
N PHE A 276 -5.42 4.80 6.31
CA PHE A 276 -4.93 5.19 7.64
C PHE A 276 -5.78 4.57 8.74
N ILE A 277 -5.11 3.99 9.74
CA ILE A 277 -5.73 3.40 10.93
C ILE A 277 -5.03 3.95 12.19
N ALA A 278 -5.83 4.30 13.19
CA ALA A 278 -5.39 4.78 14.50
C ALA A 278 -6.01 3.94 15.63
#